data_AF-A0A2D7X4S7-F1
#
_entry.id   AF-A0A2D7X4S7-F1
#
_cell.length_a   1.000
_cell.length_b   1.000
_cell.length_c   1.000
_cell.angle_alpha   90.00
_cell.angle_beta   90.00
_cell.angle_gamma   90.00
#
_symmetry.space_group_name_H-M   'P 1'
#
loop_
_entity.id
_entity.type
_entity.pdbx_description
1 polymer ?
#
loop_
_entity_poly.entity_id
_entity_poly.type
_entity_poly.pdbx_seq_one_letter_code
_entity_poly.pdbx_strand_id
1 'polypeptide(L)'
;MRRSIRQAMRRKVYSVEVEEVIPTYNPFYYKPLPEEITIRQSEIEGLGVFAVVDIPKDTDLGTTHINVPMYNGLIRTPIGGFLNHEDNANCVLDMIHDWDDCQIYNVVTRRKIKANEELTLDYNV
;
A
#
# COMPACT_ATOMS: atom_id res chain seq x y z
N MET A 1 -30.93 32.48 -30.52
CA MET A 1 -30.32 32.23 -29.19
C MET A 1 -28.99 31.50 -29.41
N ARG A 2 -27.96 31.88 -28.68
CA ARG A 2 -26.52 31.66 -28.94
C ARG A 2 -26.03 30.25 -28.57
N ARG A 3 -25.03 29.78 -29.34
CA ARG A 3 -23.89 28.87 -28.99
C ARG A 3 -24.25 27.38 -28.75
N SER A 4 -23.41 26.39 -29.08
CA SER A 4 -21.99 26.41 -29.46
C SER A 4 -21.60 25.11 -30.19
N ILE A 5 -20.85 25.29 -31.27
CA ILE A 5 -19.95 24.34 -31.91
C ILE A 5 -18.87 23.88 -30.90
N ARG A 6 -18.81 22.58 -30.64
CA ARG A 6 -17.58 21.82 -30.33
C ARG A 6 -17.76 20.45 -30.96
N GLN A 7 -17.63 20.33 -32.27
CA GLN A 7 -16.37 19.93 -32.93
C GLN A 7 -15.60 18.87 -32.13
N ALA A 8 -15.72 17.65 -32.64
CA ALA A 8 -14.65 16.68 -32.84
C ALA A 8 -13.57 16.57 -31.76
N MET A 9 -13.54 15.42 -31.10
CA MET A 9 -12.51 14.43 -31.40
C MET A 9 -12.98 13.10 -30.81
N ARG A 10 -13.31 12.14 -31.69
CA ARG A 10 -13.26 10.72 -31.36
C ARG A 10 -11.86 10.45 -30.80
N ARG A 11 -11.70 10.43 -29.48
CA ARG A 11 -10.58 9.71 -28.89
C ARG A 11 -10.80 8.26 -29.28
N LYS A 12 -9.96 7.75 -30.18
CA LYS A 12 -9.73 6.32 -30.31
C LYS A 12 -9.56 5.81 -28.89
N VAL A 13 -10.55 5.06 -28.42
CA VAL A 13 -10.38 4.19 -27.27
C VAL A 13 -9.36 3.17 -27.78
N TYR A 14 -8.10 3.38 -27.43
CA TYR A 14 -7.13 2.31 -27.48
C TYR A 14 -7.59 1.34 -26.40
N SER A 15 -8.39 0.35 -26.79
CA SER A 15 -8.60 -0.86 -26.01
C SER A 15 -7.26 -1.58 -25.98
N VAL A 16 -6.41 -1.20 -25.02
CA VAL A 16 -5.33 -2.08 -24.60
C VAL A 16 -6.06 -3.17 -23.83
N GLU A 17 -6.22 -4.34 -24.44
CA GLU A 17 -6.50 -5.55 -23.69
C GLU A 17 -5.26 -5.78 -22.83
N VAL A 18 -5.29 -5.25 -21.61
CA VAL A 18 -4.34 -5.64 -20.59
C VAL A 18 -4.80 -7.04 -20.23
N GLU A 19 -4.17 -8.06 -20.81
CA GLU A 19 -4.27 -9.41 -20.29
C GLU A 19 -3.90 -9.30 -18.81
N GLU A 20 -4.89 -9.46 -17.92
CA GLU A 20 -4.64 -9.58 -16.50
C GLU A 20 -3.83 -10.86 -16.31
N VAL A 21 -2.51 -10.73 -16.32
CA VAL A 21 -1.60 -11.80 -15.95
C VAL A 21 -1.81 -12.00 -14.46
N ILE A 22 -2.76 -12.85 -14.10
CA ILE A 22 -2.91 -13.33 -12.72
C ILE A 22 -1.58 -14.02 -12.41
N PRO A 23 -0.75 -13.49 -11.48
CA PRO A 23 0.54 -14.09 -11.21
C PRO A 23 0.32 -15.53 -10.78
N THR A 24 0.84 -16.48 -11.58
CA THR A 24 0.77 -17.89 -11.25
C THR A 24 1.56 -18.10 -9.97
N TYR A 25 0.85 -18.30 -8.86
CA TYR A 25 1.43 -18.57 -7.55
C TYR A 25 2.45 -19.70 -7.66
N ASN A 26 3.73 -19.37 -7.48
CA ASN A 26 4.78 -20.35 -7.36
C ASN A 26 5.03 -20.60 -5.86
N PRO A 27 4.60 -21.75 -5.30
CA PRO A 27 4.75 -22.03 -3.87
C PRO A 27 6.21 -22.04 -3.41
N PHE A 28 7.18 -22.15 -4.33
CA PHE A 28 8.60 -22.13 -4.01
C PHE A 28 9.20 -20.72 -3.87
N TYR A 29 8.46 -19.66 -4.25
CA TYR A 29 8.97 -18.28 -4.26
C TYR A 29 7.96 -17.27 -3.69
N TYR A 30 7.31 -17.60 -2.58
CA TYR A 30 6.53 -16.61 -1.84
C TYR A 30 7.44 -15.69 -1.01
N LYS A 31 7.44 -14.40 -1.33
CA LYS A 31 8.07 -13.35 -0.52
C LYS A 31 6.98 -12.54 0.19
N PRO A 32 6.83 -12.65 1.52
CA PRO A 32 5.78 -11.95 2.26
C PRO A 32 6.02 -10.44 2.38
N LEU A 33 7.26 -9.99 2.16
CA LEU A 33 7.70 -8.60 2.30
C LEU A 33 8.52 -8.20 1.06
N PRO A 34 8.47 -6.92 0.66
CA PRO A 34 9.39 -6.37 -0.33
C PRO A 34 10.83 -6.36 0.23
N GLU A 35 11.83 -6.29 -0.65
CA GLU A 35 13.24 -6.48 -0.27
C GLU A 35 13.80 -5.35 0.60
N GLU A 36 13.14 -4.20 0.58
CA GLU A 36 13.51 -2.98 1.28
C GLU A 36 13.17 -3.02 2.78
N ILE A 37 12.34 -3.98 3.22
CA ILE A 37 11.90 -4.08 4.60
C ILE A 37 12.06 -5.49 5.17
N THR A 38 12.15 -5.57 6.50
CA THR A 38 12.25 -6.83 7.24
C THR A 38 11.56 -6.71 8.59
N ILE A 39 11.37 -7.84 9.28
CA ILE A 39 10.82 -7.86 10.65
C ILE A 39 11.95 -8.02 11.65
N ARG A 40 11.94 -7.19 12.70
CA ARG A 40 12.88 -7.26 13.83
C ARG A 40 12.17 -6.98 15.14
N GLN A 41 12.87 -7.22 16.26
CA GLN A 41 12.40 -6.78 17.57
C GLN A 41 12.23 -5.27 17.57
N SER A 42 11.05 -4.81 17.98
CA SER A 42 10.72 -3.39 18.10
C SER A 42 11.03 -2.89 19.51
N GLU A 43 11.41 -1.60 19.60
CA GLU A 43 11.47 -0.88 20.88
C GLU A 43 10.11 -0.31 21.28
N ILE A 44 9.15 -0.25 20.36
CA ILE A 44 7.76 0.18 20.59
C ILE A 44 6.97 -0.99 21.18
N GLU A 45 6.74 -2.04 20.38
CA GLU A 45 5.97 -3.21 20.81
C GLU A 45 6.35 -4.46 20.01
N GLY A 46 6.70 -5.54 20.71
CA GLY A 46 6.90 -6.87 20.11
C GLY A 46 7.84 -6.87 18.91
N LEU A 47 7.30 -7.16 17.73
CA LEU A 47 8.01 -7.12 16.46
C LEU A 47 7.54 -5.92 15.65
N GLY A 48 8.47 -5.31 14.91
CA GLY A 48 8.21 -4.16 14.03
C GLY A 48 8.71 -4.40 12.61
N VAL A 49 8.22 -3.58 11.69
CA VAL A 49 8.73 -3.49 10.30
C VAL A 49 9.89 -2.50 10.27
N PHE A 50 11.03 -2.90 9.71
CA PHE A 50 12.22 -2.05 9.65
C PHE A 50 12.76 -1.97 8.23
N ALA A 51 13.24 -0.79 7.85
CA ALA A 51 13.95 -0.59 6.59
C ALA A 51 15.32 -1.31 6.63
N VAL A 52 15.69 -2.04 5.56
CA VAL A 52 17.04 -2.60 5.39
C VAL A 52 17.95 -1.70 4.56
N VAL A 53 17.35 -0.80 3.77
CA VAL A 53 18.02 0.22 2.95
C VAL A 53 17.40 1.59 3.23
N ASP A 54 18.03 2.66 2.74
CA ASP A 54 17.39 3.97 2.72
C ASP A 54 16.19 3.93 1.76
N ILE A 55 15.00 4.30 2.25
CA ILE A 55 13.77 4.33 1.46
C ILE A 55 13.39 5.80 1.19
N PRO A 56 13.20 6.21 -0.07
CA PRO A 56 12.77 7.56 -0.40
C PRO A 56 11.40 7.91 0.21
N LYS A 57 11.11 9.20 0.29
CA LYS A 57 9.75 9.69 0.56
C LYS A 57 8.81 9.28 -0.58
N ASP A 58 7.52 9.11 -0.28
CA ASP A 58 6.45 8.78 -1.22
C ASP A 58 6.67 7.42 -1.92
N THR A 59 7.31 6.48 -1.23
CA THR A 59 7.52 5.11 -1.71
C THR A 59 6.38 4.22 -1.23
N ASP A 60 5.70 3.57 -2.17
CA ASP A 60 4.71 2.51 -1.89
C ASP A 60 5.42 1.19 -1.60
N LEU A 61 5.21 0.64 -0.41
CA LEU A 61 5.82 -0.62 0.05
C LEU A 61 4.85 -1.80 -0.03
N GLY A 62 3.64 -1.58 -0.55
CA GLY A 62 2.65 -2.60 -0.82
C GLY A 62 1.51 -2.65 0.19
N THR A 63 0.62 -3.62 -0.05
CA THR A 63 -0.66 -3.75 0.64
C THR A 63 -0.49 -4.13 2.10
N THR A 64 -1.23 -3.45 2.98
CA THR A 64 -1.19 -3.63 4.42
C THR A 64 -2.53 -4.02 5.01
N HIS A 65 -3.58 -3.28 4.65
CA HIS A 65 -4.91 -3.44 5.22
C HIS A 65 -5.92 -3.65 4.10
N ILE A 66 -6.83 -4.58 4.33
CA ILE A 66 -7.96 -4.86 3.44
C ILE A 66 -9.21 -4.80 4.32
N ASN A 67 -10.08 -3.84 4.03
CA ASN A 67 -11.41 -3.78 4.61
C ASN A 67 -12.37 -4.54 3.69
N VAL A 68 -13.09 -5.53 4.22
CA VAL A 68 -14.11 -6.24 3.46
C VAL A 68 -15.42 -6.26 4.25
N PRO A 69 -16.60 -6.13 3.61
CA PRO A 69 -17.87 -5.98 4.32
C PRO A 69 -18.23 -7.16 5.23
N MET A 70 -17.75 -8.36 4.89
CA MET A 70 -18.02 -9.58 5.64
C MET A 70 -17.13 -9.78 6.88
N TYR A 71 -16.14 -8.91 7.10
CA TYR A 71 -15.18 -9.03 8.20
C TYR A 71 -15.26 -7.80 9.10
N ASN A 72 -15.45 -8.02 10.41
CA ASN A 72 -15.46 -6.92 11.36
C ASN A 72 -14.03 -6.54 11.73
N GLY A 73 -13.45 -5.58 11.00
CA GLY A 73 -12.11 -5.07 11.19
C GLY A 73 -11.33 -4.99 9.88
N LEU A 74 -10.00 -4.82 9.97
CA LEU A 74 -9.12 -4.82 8.81
C LEU A 74 -8.37 -6.15 8.75
N ILE A 75 -8.44 -6.83 7.62
CA ILE A 75 -7.55 -7.94 7.30
C ILE A 75 -6.16 -7.35 7.07
N ARG A 76 -5.17 -7.84 7.81
CA ARG A 76 -3.79 -7.37 7.71
C ARG A 76 -2.93 -8.36 6.92
N THR A 77 -2.16 -7.86 5.96
CA THR A 77 -1.09 -8.62 5.31
C THR A 77 0.09 -8.79 6.28
N PRO A 78 1.15 -9.57 5.94
CA PRO A 78 2.35 -9.62 6.77
C PRO A 78 2.93 -8.24 7.08
N ILE A 79 2.88 -7.27 6.15
CA ILE A 79 3.33 -5.89 6.40
C ILE A 79 2.42 -5.22 7.43
N GLY A 80 1.10 -5.25 7.21
CA GLY A 80 0.13 -4.62 8.12
C GLY A 80 0.10 -5.24 9.52
N GLY A 81 0.44 -6.52 9.63
CA GLY A 81 0.47 -7.28 10.89
C GLY A 81 1.59 -6.89 11.84
N PHE A 82 2.67 -6.27 11.33
CA PHE A 82 3.85 -5.89 12.13
C PHE A 82 4.15 -4.38 12.12
N LEU A 83 3.32 -3.54 11.47
CA LEU A 83 3.48 -2.09 11.56
C LEU A 83 3.01 -1.59 12.92
N ASN A 84 3.88 -0.92 13.66
CA ASN A 84 3.57 -0.39 14.99
C ASN A 84 2.98 1.02 14.93
N HIS A 85 2.36 1.43 16.04
CA HIS A 85 1.76 2.76 16.21
C HIS A 85 2.79 3.80 16.71
N GLU A 86 2.75 5.00 16.13
CA GLU A 86 3.45 6.17 16.67
C GLU A 86 2.73 7.47 16.25
N ASP A 87 2.55 8.42 17.17
CA ASP A 87 1.83 9.68 16.88
C ASP A 87 2.55 10.55 15.81
N ASN A 88 3.87 10.42 15.69
CA ASN A 88 4.66 11.08 14.64
C ASN A 88 5.11 10.06 13.58
N ALA A 89 4.17 9.21 13.17
CA ALA A 89 4.39 8.14 12.21
C ALA A 89 5.09 8.58 10.93
N ASN A 90 6.02 7.75 10.48
CA ASN A 90 6.80 8.00 9.27
C ASN A 90 6.19 7.41 7.99
N CYS A 91 5.06 6.69 8.10
CA CYS A 91 4.26 6.18 6.99
C CYS A 91 2.78 6.61 7.07
N VAL A 92 2.05 6.50 5.94
CA VAL A 92 0.58 6.63 5.87
C VAL A 92 -0.02 5.41 5.22
N LEU A 93 -1.33 5.22 5.40
CA LEU A 93 -2.14 4.37 4.55
C LEU A 93 -2.65 5.16 3.36
N ASP A 94 -2.42 4.65 2.15
CA ASP A 94 -3.01 5.17 0.92
C ASP A 94 -4.03 4.17 0.37
N MET A 95 -5.24 4.63 0.08
CA MET A 95 -6.32 3.78 -0.42
C MET A 95 -6.16 3.62 -1.93
N ILE A 96 -5.71 2.44 -2.35
CA ILE A 96 -5.43 2.18 -3.76
C ILE A 96 -6.63 1.63 -4.52
N HIS A 97 -7.58 0.99 -3.83
CA HIS A 97 -8.81 0.45 -4.42
C HIS A 97 -9.99 0.64 -3.46
N ASP A 98 -11.14 0.96 -4.05
CA ASP A 98 -12.44 1.03 -3.40
C ASP A 98 -13.48 0.43 -4.37
N TRP A 99 -13.80 -0.84 -4.20
CA TRP A 99 -14.73 -1.57 -5.07
C TRP A 99 -15.72 -2.40 -4.25
N ASP A 100 -17.02 -2.20 -4.46
CA ASP A 100 -18.09 -2.96 -3.81
C ASP A 100 -17.92 -3.04 -2.28
N ASP A 101 -17.62 -1.89 -1.66
CA ASP A 101 -17.34 -1.73 -0.22
C ASP A 101 -16.08 -2.50 0.27
N CYS A 102 -15.26 -3.02 -0.64
CA CYS A 102 -13.91 -3.53 -0.38
C CYS A 102 -12.88 -2.42 -0.57
N GLN A 103 -12.13 -2.10 0.49
CA GLN A 103 -11.11 -1.07 0.46
C GLN A 103 -9.73 -1.69 0.69
N ILE A 104 -8.79 -1.41 -0.21
CA ILE A 104 -7.42 -1.91 -0.13
C ILE A 104 -6.49 -0.73 0.13
N TYR A 105 -5.66 -0.87 1.16
CA TYR A 105 -4.72 0.16 1.58
C TYR A 105 -3.29 -0.34 1.44
N ASN A 106 -2.45 0.47 0.80
CA ASN A 106 -1.01 0.31 0.80
C ASN A 106 -0.37 1.20 1.86
N VAL A 107 0.84 0.85 2.30
CA VAL A 107 1.64 1.74 3.16
C VAL A 107 2.62 2.53 2.32
N VAL A 108 2.62 3.84 2.52
CA VAL A 108 3.44 4.79 1.77
C VAL A 108 4.29 5.61 2.74
N THR A 109 5.58 5.79 2.43
CA THR A 109 6.49 6.58 3.28
C THR A 109 6.16 8.08 3.22
N ARG A 110 6.03 8.76 4.37
CA ARG A 110 5.77 10.21 4.45
C ARG A 110 6.99 11.07 4.27
N ARG A 111 8.16 10.48 4.51
CA ARG A 111 9.48 11.08 4.44
C ARG A 111 10.49 10.02 4.08
N LYS A 112 11.72 10.45 3.85
CA LYS A 112 12.85 9.52 3.74
C LYS A 112 12.96 8.71 5.04
N ILE A 113 13.07 7.39 4.90
CA ILE A 113 13.34 6.43 5.98
C ILE A 113 14.79 5.98 5.83
N LYS A 114 15.56 5.99 6.92
CA LYS A 114 16.94 5.51 6.88
C LYS A 114 16.99 3.99 7.06
N ALA A 115 18.04 3.37 6.53
CA ALA A 115 18.32 1.97 6.86
C ALA A 115 18.34 1.77 8.40
N ASN A 116 17.70 0.69 8.86
CA ASN A 116 17.49 0.32 10.26
C ASN A 116 16.47 1.16 11.05
N GLU A 117 15.77 2.08 10.40
CA GLU A 117 14.66 2.78 11.03
C GLU A 117 13.39 1.92 11.02
N GLU A 118 12.61 1.95 12.10
CA GLU A 118 11.32 1.29 12.20
C GLU A 118 10.25 2.07 11.42
N LEU A 119 9.41 1.37 10.68
CA LEU A 119 8.26 1.95 9.98
C LEU A 119 7.06 1.93 10.91
N THR A 120 6.42 3.09 11.06
CA THR A 120 5.29 3.29 11.98
C THR A 120 4.12 3.95 11.26
N LEU A 121 2.90 3.63 11.73
CA LEU A 121 1.65 4.25 11.33
C LEU A 121 1.05 5.00 12.51
N ASP A 122 0.21 6.00 12.23
CA ASP A 122 -0.63 6.61 13.25
C ASP A 122 -2.03 6.01 13.10
N TYR A 123 -2.46 5.23 14.09
CA TYR A 123 -3.75 4.53 14.10
C TYR A 123 -4.93 5.44 14.46
N ASN A 124 -4.67 6.68 14.87
CA ASN A 124 -5.72 7.61 15.32
C ASN A 124 -6.21 8.56 14.20
N VAL A 125 -5.66 8.45 12.99
CA VAL A 125 -5.91 9.38 11.86
C VAL A 125 -6.83 8.78 10.82
#